data_AF-S2E5E1-F1
#
_entry.id   AF-S2E5E1-F1
#
_cell.length_a   1.000
_cell.length_b   1.000
_cell.length_c   1.000
_cell.angle_alpha   90.00
_cell.angle_beta   90.00
_cell.angle_gamma   90.00
#
_symmetry.space_group_name_H-M   'P 1'
#
loop_
_entity.id
_entity.type
_entity.pdbx_description
1 polymer ?
#
loop_
_entity_poly.entity_id
_entity_poly.type
_entity_poly.pdbx_seq_one_letter_code
_entity_poly.pdbx_strand_id
1 'polypeptide(L)'
;MLKKSLESILTSKESQELISSFDQIGDIIIVRIPDSLLSKKELIGETLLNEVKIAKSVFYQSSPVEGDFRTRNLEIIAGEDKTETEYKEFGCKFTVDVENAFFSPRLSTERERISNLVQDGETVVNMFAGVGMFSIMIAKKKKCTVYSIDINPIAAKLCEKNILSNKISGN
;
A
#
# COMPACT_ATOMS: atom_id res chain seq x y z
N MET A 1 10.29 -4.78 16.64
CA MET A 1 8.97 -4.42 17.18
C MET A 1 8.10 -5.66 17.30
N LEU A 2 7.53 -6.19 16.21
CA LEU A 2 6.62 -7.36 16.26
C LEU A 2 7.19 -8.61 16.94
N LYS A 3 8.43 -9.03 16.59
CA LYS A 3 9.10 -10.17 17.26
C LYS A 3 9.19 -9.98 18.77
N LYS A 4 9.54 -8.76 19.21
CA LYS A 4 9.69 -8.41 20.62
C LYS A 4 8.34 -8.41 21.37
N SER A 5 7.29 -7.92 20.73
CA SER A 5 5.94 -7.92 21.33
C SER A 5 5.34 -9.34 21.43
N LEU A 6 5.79 -10.26 20.59
CA LEU A 6 5.32 -11.66 20.55
C LEU A 6 6.28 -12.66 21.21
N GLU A 7 7.42 -12.20 21.76
CA GLU A 7 8.46 -13.05 22.35
C GLU A 7 7.97 -13.90 23.54
N SER A 8 7.00 -13.40 24.30
CA SER A 8 6.42 -14.11 25.45
C SER A 8 5.32 -15.11 25.07
N ILE A 9 4.85 -15.10 23.81
CA ILE A 9 3.69 -15.87 23.35
C ILE A 9 4.09 -16.90 22.27
N LEU A 10 5.14 -16.61 21.50
CA LEU A 10 5.69 -17.51 20.50
C LEU A 10 6.82 -18.35 21.11
N THR A 11 6.84 -19.63 20.75
CA THR A 11 8.00 -20.49 21.01
C THR A 11 9.22 -19.98 20.24
N SER A 12 10.43 -20.39 20.65
CA SER A 12 11.66 -19.98 19.97
C SER A 12 11.67 -20.34 18.48
N LYS A 13 11.06 -21.46 18.10
CA LYS A 13 10.91 -21.89 16.70
C LYS A 13 9.96 -20.97 15.93
N GLU A 14 8.79 -20.69 16.49
CA GLU A 14 7.79 -19.80 15.89
C GLU A 14 8.30 -18.36 15.73
N SER A 15 9.07 -17.86 16.70
CA SER A 15 9.68 -16.53 16.64
C SER A 15 10.75 -16.41 15.54
N GLN A 16 11.44 -17.50 15.22
CA GLN A 16 12.36 -17.55 14.09
C GLN A 16 11.62 -17.49 12.75
N GLU A 17 10.52 -18.24 12.63
CA GLU A 17 9.69 -18.31 11.41
C GLU A 17 8.85 -17.04 11.18
N LEU A 18 8.56 -16.26 12.23
CA LEU A 18 7.78 -15.02 12.13
C LEU A 18 8.43 -14.01 11.15
N ILE A 19 7.65 -13.64 10.14
CA ILE A 19 7.99 -12.54 9.22
C ILE A 19 7.74 -11.22 9.96
N SER A 20 8.83 -10.54 10.33
CA SER A 20 8.74 -9.29 11.10
C SER A 20 8.38 -8.06 10.26
N SER A 21 8.52 -8.15 8.93
CA SER A 21 8.18 -7.06 8.03
C SER A 21 6.71 -7.08 7.67
N PHE A 22 6.06 -5.92 7.75
CA PHE A 22 4.70 -5.71 7.26
C PHE A 22 4.64 -4.41 6.44
N ASP A 23 3.65 -4.31 5.57
CA ASP A 23 3.40 -3.09 4.81
C ASP A 23 2.35 -2.27 5.56
N GLN A 24 2.71 -1.06 5.97
CA GLN A 24 1.76 -0.09 6.53
C GLN A 24 1.36 0.90 5.43
N ILE A 25 0.06 1.03 5.20
CA ILE A 25 -0.56 1.84 4.17
C ILE A 25 -1.64 2.68 4.85
N GLY A 26 -1.34 3.95 5.15
CA GLY A 26 -2.26 4.79 5.92
C GLY A 26 -2.52 4.19 7.31
N ASP A 27 -3.80 3.95 7.61
CA ASP A 27 -4.26 3.26 8.82
C ASP A 27 -4.47 1.74 8.63
N ILE A 28 -4.00 1.16 7.53
CA ILE A 28 -4.08 -0.28 7.24
C ILE A 28 -2.71 -0.93 7.35
N ILE A 29 -2.64 -2.10 7.98
CA ILE A 29 -1.46 -2.98 7.98
C ILE A 29 -1.77 -4.24 7.17
N ILE A 30 -0.83 -4.65 6.31
CA ILE A 30 -0.87 -5.92 5.60
C ILE A 30 0.32 -6.76 6.02
N VAL A 31 0.04 -7.97 6.51
CA VAL A 31 1.04 -8.92 6.99
C VAL A 31 1.04 -10.21 6.19
N ARG A 32 2.21 -10.86 6.17
CA ARG A 32 2.36 -12.22 5.68
C ARG A 32 2.64 -13.11 6.88
N ILE A 33 1.92 -14.21 6.96
CA ILE A 33 2.00 -15.17 8.05
C ILE A 33 2.33 -16.53 7.43
N PRO A 34 3.43 -17.18 7.83
CA PRO A 34 3.75 -18.55 7.42
C PRO A 34 2.67 -19.53 7.87
N ASP A 35 2.50 -20.63 7.15
CA ASP A 35 1.48 -21.65 7.42
C ASP A 35 1.53 -22.18 8.87
N SER A 36 2.74 -22.33 9.43
CA SER A 36 2.97 -22.77 10.81
C SER A 36 2.39 -21.84 11.87
N LEU A 37 2.16 -20.56 11.53
CA LEU A 37 1.68 -19.51 12.43
C LEU A 37 0.23 -19.09 12.15
N LEU A 38 -0.45 -19.71 11.18
CA LEU A 38 -1.83 -19.35 10.81
C LEU A 38 -2.82 -19.48 11.97
N SER A 39 -2.62 -20.46 12.86
CA SER A 39 -3.43 -20.63 14.07
C SER A 39 -3.34 -19.45 15.05
N LYS A 40 -2.32 -18.60 14.92
CA LYS A 40 -2.07 -17.42 15.76
C LYS A 40 -2.32 -16.10 15.01
N LYS A 41 -2.97 -16.13 13.84
CA LYS A 41 -3.14 -14.94 13.00
C LYS A 41 -3.89 -13.80 13.69
N GLU A 42 -4.97 -14.09 14.41
CA GLU A 42 -5.75 -13.09 15.16
C GLU A 42 -4.90 -12.44 16.25
N LEU A 43 -4.15 -13.24 17.00
CA LEU A 43 -3.23 -12.73 18.02
C LEU A 43 -2.17 -11.79 17.41
N ILE A 44 -1.59 -12.16 16.26
CA ILE A 44 -0.64 -11.32 15.53
C ILE A 44 -1.32 -10.01 15.11
N GLY A 45 -2.55 -10.08 14.61
CA GLY A 45 -3.37 -8.93 14.23
C GLY A 45 -3.60 -7.96 15.40
N GLU A 46 -4.12 -8.47 16.51
CA GLU A 46 -4.38 -7.69 17.74
C GLU A 46 -3.10 -7.07 18.30
N THR A 47 -1.99 -7.80 18.25
CA THR A 47 -0.68 -7.27 18.69
C THR A 47 -0.27 -6.08 17.82
N LEU A 48 -0.42 -6.19 16.50
CA LEU A 48 -0.07 -5.11 15.58
C LEU A 48 -0.96 -3.87 15.78
N LEU A 49 -2.26 -4.08 15.98
CA LEU A 49 -3.21 -3.00 16.24
C LEU A 49 -2.87 -2.25 17.55
N ASN A 50 -2.47 -2.98 18.59
CA ASN A 50 -2.08 -2.40 19.87
C ASN A 50 -0.74 -1.64 19.81
N GLU A 51 0.21 -2.14 19.03
CA GLU A 51 1.56 -1.58 18.91
C GLU A 51 1.61 -0.38 17.95
N VAL A 52 0.89 -0.46 16.82
CA VAL A 52 0.87 0.60 15.80
C VAL A 52 -0.38 1.44 15.96
N LYS A 53 -0.32 2.48 16.80
CA LYS A 53 -1.48 3.31 17.18
C LYS A 53 -2.26 3.96 16.04
N ILE A 54 -1.63 4.14 14.87
CA ILE A 54 -2.28 4.72 13.69
C ILE A 54 -3.13 3.67 12.96
N ALA A 55 -2.81 2.38 13.10
CA ALA A 55 -3.52 1.31 12.45
C ALA A 55 -4.93 1.16 13.03
N LYS A 56 -5.89 0.91 12.15
CA LYS A 56 -7.28 0.58 12.46
C LYS A 56 -7.69 -0.78 11.91
N SER A 57 -6.99 -1.26 10.90
CA SER A 57 -7.27 -2.53 10.23
C SER A 57 -5.97 -3.30 10.01
N VAL A 58 -5.98 -4.59 10.31
CA VAL A 58 -4.85 -5.49 10.03
C VAL A 58 -5.35 -6.64 9.16
N PHE A 59 -4.78 -6.76 7.98
CA PHE A 59 -5.09 -7.82 7.02
C PHE A 59 -3.94 -8.82 6.90
N TYR A 60 -4.28 -10.09 6.81
CA TYR A 60 -3.41 -11.15 6.36
C TYR A 60 -3.49 -11.30 4.83
N GLN A 61 -2.35 -11.23 4.16
CA GLN A 61 -2.25 -11.54 2.74
C GLN A 61 -2.27 -13.06 2.54
N SER A 62 -3.43 -13.60 2.14
CA SER A 62 -3.68 -15.05 2.01
C SER A 62 -3.27 -15.62 0.65
N SER A 63 -3.04 -14.78 -0.36
CA SER A 63 -2.54 -15.22 -1.67
C SER A 63 -1.37 -14.38 -2.19
N PRO A 64 -0.54 -14.91 -3.10
CA PRO A 64 0.40 -14.12 -3.87
C PRO A 64 -0.30 -13.02 -4.69
N VAL A 65 0.49 -12.07 -5.17
CA VAL A 65 -0.02 -11.05 -6.12
C VAL A 65 -0.16 -11.67 -7.50
N GLU A 66 -1.39 -11.75 -8.00
CA GLU A 66 -1.74 -12.50 -9.21
C GLU A 66 -2.86 -11.85 -10.03
N GLY A 67 -3.20 -12.47 -11.17
CA GLY A 67 -4.18 -11.96 -12.11
C GLY A 67 -3.74 -10.72 -12.89
N ASP A 68 -4.58 -10.30 -13.82
CA ASP A 68 -4.30 -9.16 -14.72
C ASP A 68 -4.21 -7.83 -13.96
N PHE A 69 -5.02 -7.67 -12.91
CA PHE A 69 -5.02 -6.47 -12.07
C PHE A 69 -3.99 -6.50 -10.93
N ARG A 70 -3.21 -7.58 -10.81
CA ARG A 70 -2.16 -7.74 -9.80
C ARG A 70 -2.69 -7.47 -8.39
N THR A 71 -3.88 -7.97 -8.08
CA THR A 71 -4.47 -7.91 -6.73
C THR A 71 -4.02 -9.12 -5.91
N ARG A 72 -4.39 -9.11 -4.63
CA ARG A 72 -4.07 -10.15 -3.64
C ARG A 72 -5.29 -10.35 -2.77
N ASN A 73 -5.52 -11.58 -2.31
CA ASN A 73 -6.58 -11.84 -1.35
C ASN A 73 -6.12 -11.38 0.03
N LEU A 74 -6.98 -10.59 0.68
CA LEU A 74 -6.76 -10.05 2.01
C LEU A 74 -7.84 -10.59 2.93
N GLU A 75 -7.42 -11.14 4.06
CA GLU A 75 -8.32 -11.57 5.14
C GLU A 75 -8.15 -10.61 6.31
N ILE A 76 -9.24 -10.02 6.80
CA ILE A 76 -9.21 -9.21 8.02
C ILE A 76 -8.88 -10.10 9.22
N ILE A 77 -7.87 -9.73 10.01
CA ILE A 77 -7.44 -10.49 11.20
C ILE A 77 -7.53 -9.68 12.50
N ALA A 78 -7.66 -8.35 12.42
CA ALA A 78 -7.98 -7.48 13.56
C ALA A 78 -8.48 -6.10 13.10
N GLY A 79 -9.36 -5.48 13.89
CA GLY A 79 -9.82 -4.11 13.68
C GLY A 79 -11.00 -3.96 12.72
N GLU A 80 -11.10 -2.81 12.06
CA GLU A 80 -12.20 -2.48 11.15
C GLU A 80 -12.05 -3.21 9.81
N ASP A 81 -13.11 -3.81 9.29
CA ASP A 81 -13.13 -4.38 7.93
C ASP A 81 -13.28 -3.26 6.89
N LYS A 82 -12.16 -2.56 6.63
CA LYS A 82 -12.08 -1.41 5.75
C LYS A 82 -10.80 -1.46 4.93
N THR A 83 -10.95 -1.46 3.61
CA THR A 83 -9.85 -1.63 2.65
C THR A 83 -9.40 -0.32 1.99
N GLU A 84 -10.21 0.74 2.07
CA GLU A 84 -9.85 2.08 1.59
C GLU A 84 -9.20 2.94 2.70
N THR A 85 -8.08 3.60 2.39
CA THR A 85 -7.36 4.48 3.32
C THR A 85 -6.69 5.67 2.62
N GLU A 86 -6.30 6.69 3.40
CA GLU A 86 -5.48 7.81 2.94
C GLU A 86 -3.99 7.50 3.20
N TYR A 87 -3.21 7.39 2.14
CA TYR A 87 -1.76 7.27 2.17
C TYR A 87 -1.11 8.61 1.83
N LYS A 88 -0.13 9.04 2.64
CA LYS A 88 0.61 10.29 2.42
C LYS A 88 2.04 9.98 2.03
N GLU A 89 2.52 10.63 0.98
CA GLU A 89 3.87 10.43 0.48
C GLU A 89 4.37 11.68 -0.24
N PHE A 90 5.57 12.15 0.11
CA PHE A 90 6.26 13.32 -0.47
C PHE A 90 5.36 14.55 -0.70
N GLY A 91 4.50 14.86 0.28
CA GLY A 91 3.57 16.00 0.23
C GLY A 91 2.32 15.79 -0.63
N CYS A 92 2.14 14.59 -1.19
CA CYS A 92 0.93 14.17 -1.89
C CYS A 92 0.06 13.27 -0.99
N LYS A 93 -1.24 13.22 -1.29
CA LYS A 93 -2.22 12.40 -0.59
C LYS A 93 -2.93 11.47 -1.56
N PHE A 94 -3.06 10.21 -1.21
CA PHE A 94 -3.63 9.19 -2.08
C PHE A 94 -4.68 8.41 -1.35
N THR A 95 -5.88 8.36 -1.90
CA THR A 95 -6.86 7.33 -1.59
C THR A 95 -6.40 6.05 -2.25
N VAL A 96 -6.26 5.00 -1.46
CA VAL A 96 -5.87 3.67 -1.93
C VAL A 96 -6.85 2.65 -1.39
N ASP A 97 -7.26 1.72 -2.25
CA ASP A 97 -7.97 0.51 -1.85
C ASP A 97 -6.98 -0.66 -1.95
N VAL A 98 -6.62 -1.23 -0.80
CA VAL A 98 -5.53 -2.21 -0.73
C VAL A 98 -5.89 -3.60 -1.26
N GLU A 99 -7.19 -3.86 -1.43
CA GLU A 99 -7.74 -5.11 -1.96
C GLU A 99 -7.97 -5.00 -3.47
N ASN A 100 -8.60 -3.91 -3.90
CA ASN A 100 -9.07 -3.77 -5.27
C ASN A 100 -8.07 -3.08 -6.22
N ALA A 101 -6.99 -2.49 -5.70
CA ALA A 101 -5.94 -1.88 -6.51
C ALA A 101 -4.55 -2.26 -6.00
N PHE A 102 -3.64 -2.59 -6.91
CA PHE A 102 -2.25 -2.85 -6.53
C PHE A 102 -1.61 -1.61 -5.92
N PHE A 103 -1.05 -1.78 -4.72
CA PHE A 103 -0.27 -0.74 -4.06
C PHE A 103 0.86 -1.35 -3.23
N SER A 104 2.04 -0.72 -3.31
CA SER A 104 3.17 -1.00 -2.42
C SER A 104 3.83 0.28 -1.91
N PRO A 105 3.94 0.46 -0.59
CA PRO A 105 4.69 1.56 0.01
C PRO A 105 6.21 1.43 -0.22
N ARG A 106 6.69 0.22 -0.56
CA ARG A 106 8.13 -0.06 -0.75
C ARG A 106 8.74 0.66 -1.96
N LEU A 107 7.91 1.09 -2.91
CA LEU A 107 8.34 1.84 -4.09
C LEU A 107 8.47 3.35 -3.84
N SER A 108 8.29 3.82 -2.59
CA SER A 108 8.32 5.24 -2.23
C SER A 108 9.59 5.96 -2.73
N THR A 109 10.77 5.43 -2.40
CA THR A 109 12.05 6.03 -2.80
C THR A 109 12.23 6.05 -4.33
N GLU A 110 11.74 5.03 -5.03
CA GLU A 110 11.82 4.95 -6.49
C GLU A 110 10.88 5.96 -7.15
N ARG A 111 9.67 6.15 -6.60
CA ARG A 111 8.76 7.21 -7.06
C ARG A 111 9.35 8.59 -6.91
N GLU A 112 10.00 8.87 -5.78
CA GLU A 112 10.72 10.13 -5.61
C GLU A 112 11.86 10.28 -6.60
N ARG A 113 12.69 9.24 -6.76
CA ARG A 113 13.83 9.26 -7.67
C ARG A 113 13.41 9.58 -9.10
N ILE A 114 12.42 8.86 -9.64
CA ILE A 114 11.91 9.08 -11.00
C ILE A 114 11.28 10.48 -11.13
N SER A 115 10.50 10.91 -10.14
CA SER A 115 9.88 12.25 -10.19
C SER A 115 10.90 13.39 -10.23
N ASN A 116 12.08 13.19 -9.65
CA ASN A 116 13.15 14.17 -9.66
C ASN A 116 13.92 14.21 -10.99
N LEU A 117 13.91 13.11 -11.77
CA LEU A 117 14.58 13.03 -13.08
C LEU A 117 13.79 13.71 -14.20
N VAL A 118 12.47 13.78 -14.09
CA VAL A 118 11.60 14.44 -15.07
C VAL A 118 11.91 15.94 -15.13
N GLN A 119 11.87 16.51 -16.32
CA GLN A 119 12.08 17.94 -16.56
C GLN A 119 10.79 18.66 -16.94
N ASP A 120 10.79 19.98 -16.76
CA ASP A 120 9.65 20.80 -17.20
C ASP A 120 9.50 20.73 -18.73
N GLY A 121 8.27 20.68 -19.21
CA GLY A 121 7.92 20.56 -20.62
C GLY A 121 7.90 19.12 -21.17
N GLU A 122 8.37 18.13 -20.41
CA GLU A 122 8.35 16.73 -20.87
C GLU A 122 6.93 16.17 -20.99
N THR A 123 6.79 15.16 -21.86
CA THR A 123 5.60 14.31 -21.94
C THR A 123 5.96 12.92 -21.44
N VAL A 124 5.36 12.52 -20.33
CA VAL A 124 5.60 11.23 -19.67
C VAL A 124 4.40 10.31 -19.91
N VAL A 125 4.68 9.04 -20.21
CA VAL A 125 3.65 8.00 -20.29
C VAL A 125 3.89 6.99 -19.19
N ASN A 126 2.93 6.86 -18.28
CA ASN A 126 2.92 5.86 -17.24
C ASN A 126 1.93 4.75 -17.62
N MET A 127 2.47 3.65 -18.15
CA MET A 127 1.68 2.56 -18.74
C MET A 127 0.91 1.70 -17.72
N PHE A 128 1.30 1.75 -16.45
CA PHE A 128 0.73 0.95 -15.35
C PHE A 128 0.55 1.82 -14.12
N ALA A 129 -0.33 2.82 -14.25
CA ALA A 129 -0.39 3.92 -13.32
C ALA A 129 -0.97 3.56 -11.95
N GLY A 130 -1.75 2.47 -11.87
CA GLY A 130 -2.53 2.11 -10.69
C GLY A 130 -3.34 3.31 -10.21
N VAL A 131 -3.22 3.60 -8.91
CA VAL A 131 -3.87 4.76 -8.26
C VAL A 131 -3.20 6.12 -8.54
N GLY A 132 -2.28 6.18 -9.52
CA GLY A 132 -1.70 7.42 -10.02
C GLY A 132 -0.43 7.90 -9.31
N MET A 133 0.20 7.08 -8.46
CA MET A 133 1.28 7.52 -7.56
C MET A 133 2.45 8.20 -8.29
N PHE A 134 3.05 7.54 -9.29
CA PHE A 134 4.14 8.13 -10.08
C PHE A 134 3.68 9.39 -10.80
N SER A 135 2.53 9.32 -11.47
CA SER A 135 2.04 10.39 -12.33
C SER A 135 1.74 11.67 -11.56
N ILE A 136 1.03 11.55 -10.45
CA ILE A 136 0.65 12.68 -9.60
C ILE A 136 1.89 13.27 -8.94
N MET A 137 2.83 12.45 -8.47
CA MET A 137 4.08 12.97 -7.90
C MET A 137 4.92 13.73 -8.93
N ILE A 138 5.03 13.22 -10.16
CA ILE A 138 5.70 13.90 -11.26
C ILE A 138 5.02 15.24 -11.55
N ALA A 139 3.71 15.22 -11.80
CA ALA A 139 2.93 16.42 -12.12
C ALA A 139 2.88 17.45 -10.98
N LYS A 140 3.06 17.01 -9.72
CA LYS A 140 3.16 17.90 -8.56
C LYS A 140 4.48 18.66 -8.53
N LYS A 141 5.58 18.01 -8.94
CA LYS A 141 6.94 18.56 -8.88
C LYS A 141 7.34 19.31 -10.15
N LYS A 142 6.78 18.96 -11.31
CA LYS A 142 7.23 19.42 -12.63
C LYS A 142 6.06 19.93 -13.46
N LYS A 143 6.28 21.00 -14.22
CA LYS A 143 5.33 21.51 -15.21
C LYS A 143 5.44 20.66 -16.47
N CYS A 144 4.75 19.53 -16.50
CA CYS A 144 4.84 18.53 -17.58
C CYS A 144 3.46 17.94 -17.90
N THR A 145 3.38 17.16 -18.98
CA THR A 145 2.18 16.37 -19.32
C THR A 145 2.42 14.92 -18.95
N VAL A 146 1.50 14.31 -18.22
CA VAL A 146 1.60 12.89 -17.83
C VAL A 146 0.35 12.13 -18.27
N TYR A 147 0.52 11.15 -19.15
CA TYR A 147 -0.53 10.21 -19.51
C TYR A 147 -0.48 9.01 -18.57
N SER A 148 -1.59 8.73 -17.90
CA SER A 148 -1.71 7.63 -16.93
C SER A 148 -2.65 6.57 -17.47
N ILE A 149 -2.13 5.36 -17.65
CA ILE A 149 -2.87 4.24 -18.23
C ILE A 149 -2.89 3.12 -17.20
N ASP A 150 -4.07 2.55 -16.96
CA ASP A 150 -4.20 1.32 -16.20
C ASP A 150 -5.40 0.53 -16.72
N ILE A 151 -5.29 -0.79 -16.70
CA ILE A 151 -6.36 -1.69 -17.14
C ILE A 151 -7.37 -1.96 -16.03
N ASN A 152 -7.00 -1.74 -14.76
CA ASN A 152 -7.89 -1.90 -13.63
C ASN A 152 -8.80 -0.67 -13.49
N PRO A 153 -10.12 -0.80 -13.73
CA PRO A 153 -11.04 0.33 -13.69
C PRO A 153 -11.20 0.93 -12.27
N ILE A 154 -10.97 0.14 -11.21
CA ILE A 154 -11.02 0.64 -9.83
C ILE A 154 -9.79 1.50 -9.56
N ALA A 155 -8.61 1.05 -9.99
CA ALA A 155 -7.38 1.83 -9.88
C ALA A 155 -7.47 3.14 -10.66
N ALA A 156 -8.04 3.13 -11.86
CA ALA A 156 -8.29 4.33 -12.67
C ALA A 156 -9.21 5.34 -11.95
N LYS A 157 -10.34 4.87 -11.37
CA LYS A 157 -11.23 5.74 -10.57
C LYS A 157 -10.54 6.35 -9.34
N LEU A 158 -9.69 5.57 -8.67
CA LEU A 158 -8.89 6.06 -7.56
C LEU A 158 -7.83 7.08 -8.04
N CYS A 159 -7.24 6.88 -9.21
CA CYS A 159 -6.33 7.84 -9.84
C CYS A 159 -7.04 9.18 -10.09
N GLU A 160 -8.24 9.18 -10.69
CA GLU A 160 -9.05 10.39 -10.90
C GLU A 160 -9.33 11.12 -9.57
N LYS A 161 -9.77 10.38 -8.54
CA LYS A 161 -9.98 10.91 -7.18
C LYS A 161 -8.70 11.53 -6.62
N ASN A 162 -7.55 10.91 -6.88
CA ASN A 162 -6.25 11.37 -6.40
C ASN A 162 -5.72 12.59 -7.17
N ILE A 163 -6.02 12.72 -8.46
CA ILE A 163 -5.70 13.92 -9.25
C ILE A 163 -6.40 15.14 -8.63
N LEU A 164 -7.71 15.00 -8.36
CA LEU A 164 -8.52 16.04 -7.73
C LEU A 164 -8.02 16.39 -6.33
N SER A 165 -7.75 15.40 -5.49
CA SER A 165 -7.30 15.62 -4.10
C SER A 165 -5.94 16.32 -4.02
N ASN A 166 -5.06 16.10 -5.01
CA ASN A 166 -3.74 16.74 -5.09
C ASN A 166 -3.75 18.06 -5.88
N LYS A 167 -4.91 18.49 -6.39
CA LYS A 167 -5.08 19.71 -7.18
C LYS A 167 -4.19 19.73 -8.42
N ILE A 168 -4.07 18.59 -9.10
CA ILE A 168 -3.40 18.48 -10.40
C ILE A 168 -4.43 18.76 -11.49
N SER A 169 -4.06 19.56 -12.48
CA SER A 169 -4.91 19.80 -13.65
C SER A 169 -4.85 18.59 -14.58
N GLY A 170 -6.01 18.03 -14.93
CA GLY A 170 -6.11 16.86 -15.80
C GLY A 170 -7.29 15.97 -15.38
N ASN A 171 -7.63 15.03 -16.25
CA ASN A 171 -8.72 14.08 -16.06
C ASN A 171 -8.15 12.67 -16.20
#